data_AF-A0AAN1SZU4-F1
#
_entry.id   AF-A0AAN1SZU4-F1
#
_cell.length_a   1.000
_cell.length_b   1.000
_cell.length_c   1.000
_cell.angle_alpha   90.00
_cell.angle_beta   90.00
_cell.angle_gamma   90.00
#
_symmetry.space_group_name_H-M   'P 1'
#
loop_
_entity.id
_entity.type
_entity.pdbx_description
1 polymer ?
#
loop_
_entity_poly.entity_id
_entity_poly.type
_entity_poly.pdbx_seq_one_letter_code
_entity_poly.pdbx_strand_id
1 'polypeptide(L)'
;MKRAVSAFALFCALNTPAAIAAPAYWRTLTPAQQEALAPMSQQWDGLPETQQRSLLNVAKHYPELSAKEKQRFLSRLGAWSRLSPKQREAARNKYRAFSKVPEEKRKQVRQMVKEEQARKAE
;
A
#
# COMPACT_ATOMS: atom_id res chain seq x y z
N MET A 1 -1.14 4.76 -25.34
CA MET A 1 -1.73 3.99 -24.21
C MET A 1 -0.71 3.93 -23.07
N LYS A 2 -0.83 4.82 -22.08
CA LYS A 2 0.21 5.00 -21.03
C LYS A 2 -0.05 4.03 -19.88
N ARG A 3 0.77 2.98 -19.74
CA ARG A 3 0.79 2.13 -18.54
C ARG A 3 1.54 2.88 -17.45
N ALA A 4 0.81 3.53 -16.55
CA ALA A 4 1.38 4.11 -15.34
C ALA A 4 1.81 2.96 -14.41
N VAL A 5 3.11 2.64 -14.45
CA VAL A 5 3.77 1.89 -13.39
C VAL A 5 3.82 2.84 -12.19
N SER A 6 2.84 2.74 -11.29
CA SER A 6 2.94 3.43 -9.99
C SER A 6 3.95 2.69 -9.13
N ALA A 7 5.22 3.00 -9.41
CA ALA A 7 6.27 2.98 -8.42
C ALA A 7 5.78 3.81 -7.24
N PHE A 8 5.74 3.19 -6.06
CA PHE A 8 5.63 3.91 -4.80
C PHE A 8 6.96 4.66 -4.62
N ALA A 9 7.08 5.79 -5.29
CA ALA A 9 8.21 6.69 -5.25
C ALA A 9 7.71 8.01 -4.66
N LEU A 10 8.31 8.36 -3.53
CA LEU A 10 8.19 9.59 -2.79
C LEU A 10 8.21 10.82 -3.71
N PHE A 11 7.21 11.71 -3.58
CA PHE A 11 7.46 13.14 -3.80
C PHE A 11 6.68 13.98 -2.79
N CYS A 12 7.41 14.94 -2.24
CA CYS A 12 7.13 15.67 -1.02
C CYS A 12 6.26 16.91 -1.23
N ALA A 13 5.82 17.44 -0.08
CA ALA A 13 5.38 18.80 0.21
C ALA A 13 3.93 19.18 -0.12
N LEU A 14 3.04 18.80 0.80
CA LEU A 14 2.08 19.76 1.37
C LEU A 14 2.22 19.70 2.89
N ASN A 15 2.77 20.79 3.43
CA ASN A 15 3.01 21.00 4.85
C ASN A 15 1.68 21.34 5.52
N THR A 16 0.90 20.33 5.90
CA THR A 16 -0.20 20.51 6.85
C THR A 16 0.33 20.13 8.22
N PRO A 17 0.24 20.99 9.25
CA PRO A 17 0.60 20.58 10.61
C PRO A 17 -0.33 19.43 10.99
N ALA A 18 0.17 18.21 10.90
CA ALA A 18 -0.50 17.05 11.46
C ALA A 18 -0.41 17.22 12.96
N ALA A 19 -1.44 17.85 13.54
CA ALA A 19 -1.69 17.84 14.97
C ALA A 19 -1.34 16.44 15.49
N ILE A 20 -0.60 16.40 16.59
CA ILE A 20 -0.25 15.16 17.28
C ILE A 20 -1.58 14.62 17.84
N ALA A 21 -2.32 13.92 16.98
CA ALA A 21 -3.63 13.40 17.26
C ALA A 21 -3.43 12.06 17.94
N ALA A 22 -3.96 11.96 19.16
CA ALA A 22 -4.08 10.73 19.93
C ALA A 22 -4.50 9.53 19.05
N PRO A 23 -4.16 8.28 19.44
CA PRO A 23 -4.55 7.09 18.69
C PRO A 23 -6.05 7.13 18.37
N ALA A 24 -6.37 7.07 17.08
CA ALA A 24 -7.75 7.11 16.62
C ALA A 24 -8.34 5.72 16.77
N TYR A 25 -9.34 5.55 17.63
CA TYR A 25 -10.03 4.27 17.76
C TYR A 25 -10.87 3.97 16.52
N TRP A 26 -11.09 2.70 16.20
CA TRP A 26 -11.85 2.28 15.03
C TRP A 26 -13.23 2.93 14.96
N ARG A 27 -13.89 3.05 16.12
CA ARG A 27 -15.23 3.65 16.26
C ARG A 27 -15.26 5.16 16.01
N THR A 28 -14.13 5.85 16.13
CA THR A 28 -14.05 7.31 15.91
C THR A 28 -13.71 7.68 14.46
N LEU A 29 -13.45 6.68 13.61
CA LEU A 29 -13.19 6.90 12.19
C LEU A 29 -14.47 7.32 11.46
N THR A 30 -14.31 8.14 10.42
CA THR A 30 -15.45 8.52 9.56
C THR A 30 -15.97 7.31 8.78
N PRO A 31 -17.24 7.29 8.32
CA PRO A 31 -17.77 6.17 7.55
C PRO A 31 -16.92 5.81 6.32
N ALA A 32 -16.43 6.82 5.59
CA ALA A 32 -15.54 6.62 4.45
C ALA A 32 -14.18 5.99 4.83
N GLN A 33 -13.63 6.36 5.99
CA GLN A 33 -12.40 5.74 6.52
C GLN A 33 -12.65 4.30 6.96
N GLN A 34 -13.77 4.03 7.63
CA GLN A 34 -14.15 2.68 8.04
C GLN A 34 -14.36 1.77 6.83
N GLU A 35 -14.98 2.26 5.76
CA GLU A 35 -15.14 1.50 4.51
C GLU A 35 -13.77 1.18 3.88
N ALA A 36 -12.92 2.19 3.71
CA ALA A 36 -11.59 2.02 3.13
C ALA A 36 -10.72 1.05 3.94
N LEU A 37 -10.82 1.10 5.27
CA LEU A 37 -9.97 0.34 6.19
C LEU A 37 -10.64 -0.92 6.74
N ALA A 38 -11.82 -1.30 6.23
CA ALA A 38 -12.60 -2.44 6.73
C ALA A 38 -11.78 -3.75 6.91
N PRO A 39 -10.86 -4.11 5.99
CA PRO A 39 -10.01 -5.31 6.15
C PRO A 39 -9.06 -5.29 7.35
N MET A 40 -8.88 -4.12 7.98
CA MET A 40 -8.00 -3.90 9.13
C MET A 40 -8.76 -3.65 10.44
N SER A 41 -10.09 -3.63 10.42
CA SER A 41 -10.95 -3.33 11.58
C SER A 41 -10.53 -4.02 12.87
N GLN A 42 -10.30 -5.35 12.83
CA GLN A 42 -9.98 -6.14 14.02
C GLN A 42 -8.63 -5.80 14.67
N GLN A 43 -7.67 -5.32 13.89
CA GLN A 43 -6.31 -5.05 14.37
C GLN A 43 -6.03 -3.55 14.55
N TRP A 44 -6.96 -2.69 14.12
CA TRP A 44 -6.79 -1.25 14.02
C TRP A 44 -6.35 -0.61 15.35
N ASP A 45 -7.08 -0.91 16.42
CA ASP A 45 -6.84 -0.32 17.75
C ASP A 45 -5.51 -0.79 18.36
N GLY A 46 -4.92 -1.89 17.88
CA GLY A 46 -3.61 -2.39 18.27
C GLY A 46 -2.44 -1.87 17.43
N LEU A 47 -2.72 -1.05 16.40
CA LEU A 47 -1.67 -0.48 15.56
C LEU A 47 -0.98 0.70 16.26
N PRO A 48 0.35 0.85 16.13
CA PRO A 48 1.04 2.06 16.53
C PRO A 48 0.45 3.29 15.83
N GLU A 49 0.39 4.43 16.53
CA GLU A 49 -0.19 5.68 16.01
C GLU A 49 0.40 6.10 14.65
N THR A 50 1.71 5.90 14.47
CA THR A 50 2.38 6.18 13.19
C THR A 50 1.84 5.35 12.03
N GLN A 51 1.46 4.09 12.28
CA GLN A 51 0.85 3.22 11.29
C GLN A 51 -0.61 3.63 11.03
N GLN A 52 -1.39 3.91 12.09
CA GLN A 52 -2.76 4.41 11.95
C GLN A 52 -2.78 5.67 11.09
N ARG A 53 -1.90 6.64 11.37
CA ARG A 53 -1.79 7.89 10.60
C ARG A 53 -1.44 7.66 9.13
N SER A 54 -0.48 6.76 8.84
CA SER A 54 -0.12 6.40 7.47
C SER A 54 -1.30 5.78 6.71
N LEU A 55 -2.06 4.89 7.36
CA LEU A 55 -3.22 4.24 6.76
C LEU A 55 -4.37 5.21 6.53
N LEU A 56 -4.65 6.10 7.48
CA LEU A 56 -5.62 7.18 7.31
C LEU A 56 -5.25 8.08 6.14
N ASN A 57 -3.97 8.42 6.00
CA ASN A 57 -3.53 9.25 4.87
C ASN A 57 -3.76 8.58 3.52
N VAL A 58 -3.53 7.27 3.44
CA VAL A 58 -3.81 6.48 2.23
C VAL A 58 -5.33 6.35 1.99
N ALA A 59 -6.14 6.23 3.04
CA ALA A 59 -7.59 6.12 2.97
C ALA A 59 -8.29 7.42 2.51
N LYS A 60 -7.66 8.59 2.63
CA LYS A 60 -8.23 9.89 2.19
C LYS A 60 -8.69 9.89 0.74
N HIS A 61 -7.96 9.21 -0.14
CA HIS A 61 -8.25 9.15 -1.58
C HIS A 61 -9.22 8.04 -1.95
N TYR A 62 -9.57 7.14 -1.03
CA TYR A 62 -10.45 6.01 -1.30
C TYR A 62 -11.81 6.42 -1.89
N PRO A 63 -12.49 7.50 -1.42
CA PRO A 63 -13.77 7.93 -1.99
C PRO A 63 -13.68 8.32 -3.47
N GLU A 64 -12.54 8.83 -3.91
CA GLU A 64 -12.27 9.33 -5.27
C GLU A 64 -11.97 8.19 -6.26
N LEU A 65 -11.71 6.98 -5.78
CA LEU A 65 -11.37 5.83 -6.60
C LEU A 65 -12.59 5.27 -7.36
N SER A 66 -12.36 4.79 -8.58
CA SER A 66 -13.36 4.00 -9.31
C SER A 66 -13.65 2.67 -8.59
N ALA A 67 -14.78 2.03 -8.88
CA ALA A 67 -15.15 0.76 -8.25
C ALA A 67 -14.08 -0.34 -8.42
N LYS A 68 -13.45 -0.41 -9.60
CA LYS A 68 -12.35 -1.36 -9.88
C LYS A 68 -11.10 -1.05 -9.06
N GLU A 69 -10.80 0.22 -8.83
CA GLU A 69 -9.67 0.64 -8.01
C GLU A 69 -9.93 0.42 -6.53
N LYS A 70 -11.16 0.68 -6.05
CA LYS A 70 -11.60 0.34 -4.70
C LYS A 70 -11.45 -1.16 -4.42
N GLN A 71 -11.88 -2.02 -5.36
CA GLN A 71 -11.70 -3.47 -5.22
C GLN A 71 -10.23 -3.87 -5.11
N ARG A 72 -9.36 -3.29 -5.96
CA ARG A 72 -7.91 -3.54 -5.90
C ARG A 72 -7.30 -3.05 -4.59
N PHE A 73 -7.74 -1.89 -4.11
CA PHE A 73 -7.32 -1.32 -2.85
C PHE A 73 -7.66 -2.26 -1.69
N LEU A 74 -8.93 -2.66 -1.57
CA LEU A 74 -9.39 -3.56 -0.52
C LEU A 74 -8.71 -4.93 -0.59
N SER A 75 -8.49 -5.47 -1.80
CA SER A 75 -7.76 -6.73 -2.00
C SER A 75 -6.31 -6.65 -1.49
N ARG A 76 -5.60 -5.56 -1.82
CA ARG A 76 -4.23 -5.33 -1.33
C ARG A 76 -4.21 -5.14 0.18
N LEU A 77 -5.16 -4.38 0.71
CA LEU A 77 -5.23 -4.12 2.14
C LEU A 77 -5.56 -5.40 2.92
N GLY A 78 -6.45 -6.25 2.41
CA GLY A 78 -6.73 -7.57 2.99
C GLY A 78 -5.57 -8.55 2.89
N ALA A 79 -4.75 -8.49 1.83
CA ALA A 79 -3.49 -9.23 1.79
C ALA A 79 -2.52 -8.72 2.87
N TRP A 80 -2.46 -7.40 3.06
CA TRP A 80 -1.57 -6.79 4.05
C TRP A 80 -2.02 -7.02 5.49
N SER A 81 -3.33 -7.00 5.77
CA SER A 81 -3.89 -7.21 7.11
C SER A 81 -3.61 -8.61 7.66
N ARG A 82 -3.36 -9.58 6.77
CA ARG A 82 -2.96 -10.94 7.12
C ARG A 82 -1.46 -11.09 7.43
N LEU A 83 -0.65 -10.06 7.20
CA LEU A 83 0.79 -10.12 7.45
C LEU A 83 1.11 -9.86 8.92
N SER A 84 1.81 -10.80 9.56
CA SER A 84 2.36 -10.60 10.90
C SER A 84 3.39 -9.45 10.93
N PRO A 85 3.68 -8.84 12.10
CA PRO A 85 4.72 -7.81 12.21
C PRO A 85 6.06 -8.24 11.61
N LYS A 86 6.48 -9.49 11.85
CA LYS A 86 7.69 -10.10 11.28
C LYS A 86 7.62 -10.22 9.76
N GLN A 87 6.49 -10.65 9.21
CA GLN A 87 6.30 -10.72 7.75
C GLN A 87 6.30 -9.33 7.11
N ARG A 88 5.70 -8.33 7.77
CA ARG A 88 5.73 -6.94 7.32
C ARG A 88 7.14 -6.38 7.32
N GLU A 89 7.95 -6.69 8.33
CA GLU A 89 9.36 -6.30 8.37
C GLU A 89 10.18 -6.96 7.26
N ALA A 90 10.02 -8.27 7.07
CA ALA A 90 10.66 -8.99 5.97
C ALA A 90 10.28 -8.40 4.60
N ALA A 91 9.01 -8.04 4.39
CA ALA A 91 8.56 -7.38 3.17
C ALA A 91 9.20 -6.00 2.98
N ARG A 92 9.31 -5.18 4.04
CA ARG A 92 10.03 -3.89 4.01
C ARG A 92 11.51 -4.07 3.68
N ASN A 93 12.16 -5.08 4.26
CA ASN A 93 13.56 -5.40 3.98
C ASN A 93 13.76 -5.79 2.51
N LYS A 94 12.90 -6.67 1.98
CA LYS A 94 12.91 -7.04 0.56
C LYS A 94 12.71 -5.84 -0.35
N TYR A 95 11.76 -4.95 -0.02
CA TYR A 95 11.55 -3.73 -0.78
C TYR A 95 12.77 -2.79 -0.74
N ARG A 96 13.38 -2.58 0.42
CA ARG A 96 14.61 -1.78 0.56
C ARG A 96 15.80 -2.34 -0.21
N ALA A 97 15.93 -3.67 -0.26
CA ALA A 97 16.95 -4.31 -1.08
C ALA A 97 16.63 -4.10 -2.57
N PHE A 98 15.38 -4.30 -2.96
CA PHE A 98 14.93 -4.12 -4.34
C PHE A 98 15.05 -2.67 -4.84
N SER A 99 14.80 -1.67 -3.98
CA SER A 99 14.91 -0.25 -4.36
C SER A 99 16.34 0.17 -4.67
N LYS A 100 17.35 -0.58 -4.18
CA LYS A 100 18.76 -0.38 -4.51
C LYS A 100 19.17 -1.00 -5.85
N VAL A 101 18.31 -1.82 -6.47
CA VAL A 101 18.61 -2.44 -7.77
C VAL A 101 18.51 -1.38 -8.87
N PRO A 102 19.56 -1.19 -9.70
CA PRO A 102 19.54 -0.25 -10.81
C PRO A 102 18.33 -0.45 -11.73
N GLU A 103 17.77 0.63 -12.27
CA GLU A 103 16.58 0.56 -13.12
C GLU A 103 16.78 -0.34 -14.34
N GLU A 104 17.95 -0.29 -14.97
CA GLU A 104 18.24 -1.12 -16.14
C GLU A 104 18.22 -2.61 -15.81
N LYS A 105 18.75 -3.00 -14.65
CA LYS A 105 18.64 -4.38 -14.17
C LYS A 105 17.19 -4.78 -13.91
N ARG A 106 16.37 -3.88 -13.36
CA ARG A 106 14.93 -4.13 -13.16
C ARG A 106 14.18 -4.28 -14.50
N LYS A 107 14.53 -3.52 -15.54
CA LYS A 107 13.94 -3.66 -16.88
C LYS A 107 14.33 -4.99 -17.53
N GLN A 108 15.62 -5.36 -17.47
CA GLN A 108 16.12 -6.63 -17.98
C GLN A 108 15.38 -7.83 -17.37
N VAL A 109 15.27 -7.89 -16.04
CA VAL A 109 14.55 -8.97 -15.35
C VAL A 109 13.07 -9.03 -15.77
N ARG A 110 12.39 -7.88 -15.90
CA ARG A 110 10.99 -7.85 -16.37
C ARG A 110 10.84 -8.40 -17.79
N GLN A 111 11.79 -8.08 -18.66
CA GLN A 111 11.78 -8.56 -20.04
C GLN A 111 11.97 -10.08 -20.09
N MET A 112 12.95 -10.61 -19.34
CA MET A 112 13.17 -12.06 -19.23
C MET A 112 11.94 -12.80 -18.71
N VAL A 113 11.28 -12.30 -17.65
CA VAL A 113 10.06 -12.91 -17.10
C VAL A 113 8.93 -12.90 -18.14
N LYS A 114 8.79 -11.82 -18.91
CA LYS A 114 7.78 -11.71 -19.96
C LYS A 114 8.02 -12.74 -21.08
N GLU A 115 9.26 -12.92 -21.50
CA GLU A 115 9.65 -13.91 -22.52
C GLU A 115 9.44 -15.34 -22.02
N GLU A 116 9.81 -15.63 -20.78
CA GLU A 116 9.58 -16.94 -20.16
C GLU A 116 8.09 -17.27 -20.05
N GLN A 117 7.27 -16.29 -19.68
CA GLN A 117 5.82 -16.46 -19.63
C GLN A 117 5.21 -16.70 -21.02
N ALA A 118 5.72 -16.04 -22.06
CA ALA A 118 5.28 -16.28 -23.44
C ALA A 118 5.65 -17.69 -23.91
N ARG A 119 6.90 -18.12 -23.67
CA ARG A 119 7.36 -19.48 -24.02
C ARG A 119 6.58 -20.59 -23.30
N LYS A 120 6.14 -20.34 -22.06
CA LYS A 120 5.33 -21.31 -21.29
C LYS A 120 3.87 -21.37 -21.73
N ALA A 121 3.41 -20.42 -22.53
CA ALA A 121 2.04 -20.34 -23.04
C ALA A 121 1.88 -20.92 -24.45
N GLU A 122 2.99 -21.27 -25.12
CA GLU A 122 3.07 -22.06 -26.35
C GLU A 122 3.14 -23.56 -26.02
#